data_AF-X7EJB3-F1
#
_entry.id   AF-X7EJB3-F1
#
_cell.length_a   1.000
_cell.length_b   1.000
_cell.length_c   1.000
_cell.angle_alpha   90.00
_cell.angle_beta   90.00
_cell.angle_gamma   90.00
#
_symmetry.space_group_name_H-M   'P 1'
#
loop_
_entity.id
_entity.type
_entity.pdbx_description
1 polymer ?
#
loop_
_entity_poly.entity_id
_entity_poly.type
_entity_poly.pdbx_seq_one_letter_code
_entity_poly.pdbx_strand_id
1 'polypeptide(L)' 'MLRSAPFILLAAPAAAHPGAHVHPHDGASWLAVVGALAVLVLAGGVVAARRRNRR' A
#
# COMPACT_ATOMS: atom_id res chain seq x y z
N MET A 1 14.27 -13.35 -11.87
CA MET A 1 13.97 -13.89 -10.52
C MET A 1 14.63 -13.11 -9.37
N LEU A 2 15.67 -12.29 -9.59
CA LEU A 2 16.36 -11.55 -8.50
C LEU A 2 15.59 -10.36 -7.88
N ARG A 3 14.56 -9.82 -8.57
CA ARG A 3 13.81 -8.64 -8.08
C ARG A 3 12.87 -8.93 -6.90
N SER A 4 12.62 -10.20 -6.61
CA SER A 4 11.67 -10.63 -5.57
C SER A 4 12.34 -10.86 -4.21
N ALA A 5 13.67 -10.92 -4.17
CA ALA A 5 14.45 -11.20 -2.96
C ALA A 5 14.13 -10.31 -1.75
N PRO A 6 13.94 -8.98 -1.88
CA PRO A 6 13.61 -8.16 -0.70
C PRO A 6 12.22 -8.50 -0.14
N PHE A 7 11.26 -8.92 -0.98
CA PHE A 7 9.92 -9.31 -0.54
C PHE A 7 9.91 -10.64 0.21
N ILE A 8 10.81 -11.57 -0.14
CA ILE A 8 10.97 -12.86 0.54
C ILE A 8 11.51 -12.64 1.96
N LEU A 9 12.48 -11.73 2.13
CA LEU A 9 13.05 -11.41 3.44
C LEU A 9 12.03 -10.72 4.37
N LEU A 10 11.15 -9.89 3.81
CA LEU A 10 10.06 -9.25 4.57
C LEU A 10 8.93 -10.20 4.97
N ALA A 11 8.79 -11.35 4.29
CA ALA A 11 7.81 -12.38 4.63
C ALA A 11 8.32 -13.39 5.67
N ALA A 12 9.62 -13.37 6.00
CA ALA A 12 10.24 -14.32 6.94
C ALA A 12 9.59 -14.35 8.34
N PRO A 13 9.18 -13.21 8.95
CA PRO A 13 8.51 -13.22 10.25
C PRO A 13 7.14 -13.93 10.24
N ALA A 14 6.42 -13.87 9.10
CA ALA A 14 5.14 -14.56 8.91
C ALA A 14 5.32 -16.07 8.62
N ALA A 15 6.51 -16.49 8.21
CA ALA A 15 6.83 -17.89 7.97
C ALA A 15 7.35 -18.63 9.23
N ALA A 16 7.73 -17.89 10.28
CA ALA A 16 8.40 -18.44 11.46
C ALA A 16 7.46 -19.13 12.47
N HIS A 17 6.13 -18.98 12.33
CA HIS A 17 5.16 -19.52 13.30
C HIS A 17 4.05 -20.33 12.58
N PRO A 18 3.75 -21.56 13.02
CA PRO A 18 2.59 -22.31 12.51
C PRO A 18 1.28 -21.75 13.08
N GLY A 19 0.28 -21.52 12.23
CA GLY A 19 -1.03 -21.01 12.63
C GLY A 19 -1.69 -20.16 11.54
N ALA A 20 -3.02 -20.01 11.60
CA ALA A 20 -3.73 -19.11 10.69
C ALA A 20 -3.33 -17.66 11.00
N HIS A 21 -2.64 -17.01 10.06
CA HIS A 21 -2.34 -15.59 10.12
C HIS A 21 -3.59 -14.79 9.74
N VAL A 22 -4.63 -14.91 10.56
CA VAL A 22 -5.84 -14.09 10.45
C VAL A 22 -5.47 -12.71 10.96
N HIS A 23 -5.49 -11.73 10.06
CA HIS A 23 -5.27 -10.35 10.44
C HIS A 23 -6.38 -9.94 11.43
N PRO A 24 -6.07 -9.47 12.66
CA PRO A 24 -7.08 -9.12 13.65
C PRO A 24 -7.65 -7.74 13.34
N HIS A 25 -8.44 -7.67 12.28
CA HIS A 25 -9.36 -6.59 11.97
C HIS A 25 -10.31 -7.12 10.90
N ASP A 26 -11.60 -6.92 11.14
CA ASP A 26 -12.63 -6.78 10.13
C ASP A 26 -12.01 -6.24 8.83
N GLY A 27 -11.94 -7.12 7.83
CA GLY A 27 -11.01 -7.04 6.69
C GLY A 27 -11.26 -5.91 5.71
N ALA A 28 -11.84 -4.80 6.15
CA ALA A 28 -12.14 -3.60 5.38
C ALA A 28 -11.29 -2.39 5.78
N SER A 29 -10.54 -2.41 6.88
CA SER A 29 -9.70 -1.26 7.29
C SER A 29 -8.60 -0.92 6.27
N TRP A 30 -8.08 -1.91 5.55
CA TRP A 30 -7.11 -1.70 4.47
C TRP A 30 -7.72 -0.96 3.26
N LEU A 31 -9.02 -1.16 2.97
CA LEU A 31 -9.72 -0.42 1.92
C LEU A 31 -9.79 1.07 2.25
N ALA A 32 -9.97 1.42 3.53
CA ALA A 32 -9.94 2.81 3.97
C ALA A 32 -8.56 3.44 3.74
N VAL A 33 -7.48 2.73 4.07
CA VAL A 33 -6.09 3.20 3.83
C VAL A 33 -5.80 3.36 2.34
N VAL A 34 -6.11 2.34 1.53
CA VAL A 34 -5.91 2.38 0.07
C VAL A 34 -6.76 3.48 -0.57
N GLY A 35 -8.01 3.63 -0.12
CA GLY A 35 -8.92 4.69 -0.57
C GLY A 35 -8.38 6.09 -0.25
N ALA A 36 -7.87 6.30 0.98
CA ALA A 36 -7.27 7.57 1.37
C ALA A 36 -6.04 7.90 0.51
N LEU A 37 -5.15 6.93 0.27
CA LEU A 37 -4.00 7.12 -0.62
C LEU A 37 -4.41 7.44 -2.06
N ALA A 38 -5.43 6.76 -2.59
CA ALA A 38 -5.94 7.03 -3.93
C ALA A 38 -6.47 8.47 -4.06
N VAL A 39 -7.24 8.95 -3.06
CA VAL A 39 -7.75 10.33 -3.03
C VAL A 39 -6.59 11.33 -3.00
N LEU A 40 -5.55 11.09 -2.20
CA LEU A 40 -4.38 11.97 -2.12
C LEU A 40 -3.62 12.06 -3.45
N VAL A 41 -3.43 10.92 -4.13
CA VAL A 41 -2.77 10.89 -5.45
C VAL A 41 -3.58 11.68 -6.48
N LEU A 42 -4.90 11.49 -6.52
CA LEU A 42 -5.77 12.21 -7.46
C LEU A 42 -5.77 13.72 -7.18
N ALA A 43 -5.96 14.13 -5.93
CA ALA A 43 -5.95 15.53 -5.53
C ALA A 43 -4.60 16.20 -5.83
N GLY A 44 -3.51 15.53 -5.46
CA GLY A 44 -2.15 15.98 -5.74
C GLY A 44 -1.88 16.11 -7.25
N GLY A 45 -2.33 15.14 -8.05
CA GLY A 45 -2.24 15.16 -9.50
C GLY A 45 -2.96 16.34 -10.14
N VAL A 46 -4.19 16.64 -9.69
CA VAL A 46 -4.96 17.81 -10.16
C VAL A 46 -4.24 19.11 -9.83
N VAL A 47 -3.73 19.25 -8.61
CA VAL A 47 -2.98 20.46 -8.19
C VAL A 47 -1.69 20.61 -9.02
N ALA A 48 -0.94 19.53 -9.22
CA ALA A 48 0.27 19.53 -10.01
C ALA A 48 0.01 19.90 -11.48
N ALA A 49 -1.03 19.33 -12.10
CA ALA A 49 -1.43 19.65 -13.47
C ALA A 49 -1.83 21.12 -13.62
N ARG A 50 -2.61 21.66 -12.69
CA ARG A 50 -2.99 23.10 -12.67
C ARG A 50 -1.77 24.01 -12.53
N ARG A 51 -0.80 23.65 -11.68
CA ARG A 51 0.44 24.42 -11.52
C ARG A 51 1.29 24.38 -12.79
N ARG A 52 1.36 23.24 -13.48
CA ARG A 52 2.05 23.10 -14.76
C ARG A 52 1.41 23.96 -15.86
N ASN A 53 0.09 24.06 -15.90
CA ASN A 53 -0.63 24.84 -16.92
C ASN A 53 -0.62 26.36 -16.66
N ARG A 54 -0.16 26.80 -15.49
CA ARG A 54 0.00 28.22 -15.11
C ARG A 54 1.42 28.74 -15.27
N ARG A 55 2.38 27.85 -15.53
CA ARG A 55 3.75 28.19 -15.91
C ARG A 55 3.87 28.16 -17.42
#